data_AF-A0A0M3BUZ8-F1
#
_entry.id   AF-A0A0M3BUZ8-F1
#
_cell.length_a   1.000
_cell.length_b   1.000
_cell.length_c   1.000
_cell.angle_alpha   90.00
_cell.angle_beta   90.00
_cell.angle_gamma   90.00
#
_symmetry.space_group_name_H-M   'P 1'
#
loop_
_entity.id
_entity.type
_entity.pdbx_description
1 polymer ?
#
loop_
_entity_poly.entity_id
_entity_poly.type
_entity_poly.pdbx_seq_one_letter_code
_entity_poly.pdbx_strand_id
1 'polypeptide(L)'
;MAARDRYSRKLECPQCGHTGFAEVSEDDDPRRKDRGFSVDEMPGGFSTEFASRDPKKYMLRCLCGHKFRFESKSYYPPGGEPRR
;
A
#
# COMPACT_ATOMS: atom_id res chain seq x y z
N MET A 1 9.55 -22.13 -2.43
CA MET A 1 9.29 -20.85 -3.12
C MET A 1 8.28 -20.12 -2.24
N ALA A 2 8.68 -19.05 -1.55
CA ALA A 2 7.72 -18.21 -0.85
C ALA A 2 6.93 -17.45 -1.93
N ALA A 3 5.61 -17.64 -1.97
CA ALA A 3 4.76 -16.84 -2.82
C ALA A 3 4.77 -15.42 -2.25
N ARG A 4 5.40 -14.50 -2.97
CA ARG A 4 5.27 -13.07 -2.69
C ARG A 4 4.15 -12.56 -3.54
N ASP A 5 3.05 -12.16 -2.91
CA ASP A 5 1.93 -11.55 -3.61
C ASP A 5 2.29 -10.09 -3.89
N ARG A 6 2.54 -9.81 -5.17
CA ARG A 6 2.68 -8.45 -5.67
C ARG A 6 1.33 -7.95 -6.13
N TYR A 7 0.91 -6.80 -5.64
CA TYR A 7 -0.36 -6.22 -6.02
C TYR A 7 -0.33 -4.69 -5.95
N SER A 8 -1.15 -4.07 -6.81
CA SER A 8 -1.34 -2.63 -6.82
C SER A 8 -2.35 -2.23 -5.74
N ARG A 9 -1.96 -1.33 -4.85
CA ARG A 9 -2.82 -0.80 -3.78
C ARG A 9 -3.21 0.64 -4.09
N LYS A 10 -4.51 0.91 -4.18
CA LYS A 10 -5.01 2.28 -4.30
C LYS A 10 -4.80 3.04 -2.99
N LEU A 11 -4.18 4.21 -3.10
CA LEU A 11 -4.01 5.21 -2.06
C LEU A 11 -4.95 6.38 -2.33
N GLU A 12 -5.57 6.90 -1.28
CA GLU A 12 -6.44 8.07 -1.33
C GLU A 12 -6.14 8.96 -0.12
N CYS A 13 -5.77 10.22 -0.38
CA CYS A 13 -5.53 11.18 0.68
C CYS A 13 -6.88 11.67 1.25
N PRO A 14 -7.18 11.46 2.54
CA PRO A 14 -8.45 11.88 3.13
C PRO A 14 -8.62 13.40 3.22
N GLN A 15 -7.52 14.17 3.10
CA GLN A 15 -7.57 15.63 3.22
C GLN A 15 -7.78 16.35 1.89
N CYS A 16 -7.12 15.92 0.81
CA CYS A 16 -7.21 16.58 -0.50
C CYS A 16 -7.87 15.72 -1.60
N GLY A 17 -8.22 14.46 -1.30
CA GLY A 17 -8.82 13.54 -2.27
C GLY A 17 -7.86 13.08 -3.38
N HIS A 18 -6.56 13.36 -3.26
CA HIS A 18 -5.57 12.89 -4.23
C HIS A 18 -5.52 11.36 -4.20
N THR A 19 -5.48 10.72 -5.37
CA THR A 19 -5.43 9.27 -5.49
C THR A 19 -4.22 8.82 -6.27
N GLY A 20 -3.71 7.64 -5.94
CA GLY A 20 -2.58 7.02 -6.64
C GLY A 20 -2.61 5.51 -6.44
N PHE A 21 -1.80 4.80 -7.21
CA PHE A 21 -1.60 3.35 -7.07
C PHE A 21 -0.16 3.10 -6.64
N ALA A 22 0.01 2.41 -5.51
CA ALA A 22 1.31 1.97 -5.03
C ALA A 22 1.48 0.48 -5.30
N GLU A 23 2.61 0.09 -5.86
CA GLU A 23 2.96 -1.32 -5.99
C GLU A 23 3.49 -1.81 -4.64
N VAL A 24 2.89 -2.86 -4.12
CA VAL A 24 3.29 -3.46 -2.85
C VAL A 24 3.54 -4.96 -3.01
N SER A 25 4.52 -5.44 -2.25
CA SER A 25 4.81 -6.86 -2.09
C SER A 25 4.52 -7.28 -0.66
N GLU A 26 3.72 -8.33 -0.48
CA GLU A 26 3.53 -9.01 0.80
C GLU A 26 4.03 -10.46 0.72
N ASP A 27 4.60 -10.94 1.82
CA ASP A 27 5.02 -12.32 1.98
C ASP A 27 3.89 -13.06 2.73
N ASP A 28 3.09 -13.83 2.00
CA ASP A 28 1.99 -14.62 2.57
C ASP A 28 2.47 -15.99 3.08
N ASP A 29 3.74 -16.11 3.47
CA ASP A 29 4.23 -17.37 4.03
C ASP A 29 3.62 -17.56 5.44
N PRO A 30 2.75 -18.57 5.65
CA PRO A 30 2.04 -18.75 6.92
C PRO A 30 2.98 -19.16 8.07
N ARG A 31 4.23 -19.51 7.77
CA ARG A 31 5.26 -19.87 8.76
C ARG A 31 6.03 -18.63 9.24
N ARG A 32 5.92 -17.49 8.55
CA ARG A 32 6.52 -16.22 8.97
C ARG A 32 5.54 -15.48 9.87
N LYS A 33 6.04 -15.04 11.04
CA LYS A 33 5.26 -14.25 12.01
C LYS A 33 4.97 -12.82 11.53
N ASP A 34 5.67 -12.38 10.49
CA ASP A 34 5.64 -11.01 9.95
C ASP A 34 5.34 -11.11 8.46
N ARG A 35 4.24 -10.49 7.98
CA ARG A 35 3.76 -10.56 6.59
C ARG A 35 4.66 -9.86 5.56
N GLY A 36 5.81 -9.34 6.00
CA GLY A 36 6.85 -8.83 5.11
C GLY A 36 6.41 -7.69 4.18
N PHE A 37 5.43 -6.87 4.59
CA PHE A 37 4.88 -5.80 3.75
C PHE A 37 5.99 -4.82 3.34
N SER A 38 6.09 -4.57 2.04
CA SER A 38 7.03 -3.62 1.46
C SER A 38 6.34 -2.87 0.32
N VAL A 39 6.60 -1.56 0.22
CA VAL A 39 6.15 -0.76 -0.93
C VAL A 39 7.31 -0.72 -1.93
N ASP A 40 7.10 -1.28 -3.11
CA ASP A 40 8.10 -1.33 -4.18
C ASP A 40 8.07 -0.05 -5.02
N GLU A 41 6.87 0.46 -5.32
CA GLU A 41 6.69 1.69 -6.10
C GLU A 41 5.68 2.63 -5.42
N MET A 42 6.10 3.88 -5.23
CA MET A 42 5.25 4.94 -4.64
C MET A 42 4.64 5.79 -5.76
N PRO A 43 3.32 6.06 -5.74
CA PRO A 43 2.72 6.96 -6.71
C PRO A 43 3.22 8.40 -6.51
N GLY A 44 3.33 9.13 -7.62
CA GLY A 44 3.64 10.56 -7.59
C GLY A 44 2.68 11.33 -6.69
N GLY A 45 3.22 12.30 -5.94
CA GLY A 45 2.44 13.07 -4.98
C GLY A 45 2.25 12.39 -3.61
N PHE A 46 2.77 11.18 -3.42
CA PHE A 46 2.91 10.52 -2.13
C PHE A 46 4.37 10.24 -1.80
N SER A 47 4.69 10.20 -0.53
CA SER A 47 6.03 9.88 -0.03
C SER A 47 5.93 9.08 1.25
N THR A 48 6.87 8.17 1.47
CA THR A 48 6.95 7.42 2.73
C THR A 48 7.46 8.32 3.82
N GLU A 49 6.65 8.51 4.87
CA GLU A 49 7.10 9.18 6.09
C GLU A 49 7.73 8.18 7.07
N PHE A 50 7.09 7.01 7.20
CA PHE A 50 7.60 5.91 8.04
C PHE A 50 7.37 4.58 7.34
N ALA A 51 8.47 3.91 6.97
CA ALA A 51 8.42 2.58 6.40
C ALA A 51 8.26 1.54 7.52
N SER A 52 7.30 0.63 7.37
CA SER A 52 7.12 -0.49 8.29
C SER A 52 6.77 -1.76 7.52
N ARG A 53 7.03 -2.92 8.13
CA ARG A 53 6.58 -4.22 7.59
C ARG A 53 5.13 -4.56 7.93
N ASP A 54 4.47 -3.68 8.67
CA ASP A 54 3.06 -3.75 8.97
C ASP A 54 2.35 -2.58 8.29
N PRO A 55 1.39 -2.83 7.37
CA PRO A 55 0.70 -1.76 6.65
C PRO A 55 -0.07 -0.82 7.60
N LYS A 56 -0.53 -1.29 8.77
CA LYS A 56 -1.21 -0.42 9.75
C LYS A 56 -0.25 0.56 10.42
N LYS A 57 1.06 0.26 10.42
CA LYS A 57 2.11 1.12 10.97
C LYS A 57 2.83 1.92 9.89
N TYR A 58 2.64 1.59 8.62
CA TYR A 58 3.24 2.33 7.51
C TYR A 58 2.58 3.70 7.38
N MET A 59 3.38 4.78 7.44
CA MET A 59 2.87 6.13 7.26
C MET A 59 3.29 6.72 5.91
N LEU A 60 2.31 7.31 5.25
CA LEU A 60 2.45 8.05 4.03
C LEU A 60 2.25 9.54 4.30
N ARG A 61 2.95 10.35 3.53
CA ARG A 61 2.77 11.79 3.45
C ARG A 61 2.33 12.14 2.03
N CYS A 62 1.22 12.84 1.91
CA CYS A 62 0.80 13.42 0.65
C CYS A 62 1.55 14.74 0.39
N LEU A 63 1.69 15.12 -0.87
CA LEU A 63 2.20 16.41 -1.34
C LEU A 63 1.44 17.60 -0.71
N CYS A 64 0.17 17.44 -0.35
CA CYS A 64 -0.59 18.48 0.35
C CYS A 64 -0.11 18.73 1.80
N GLY A 65 0.82 17.92 2.30
CA GLY A 65 1.38 18.02 3.66
C GLY A 65 0.69 17.12 4.69
N HIS A 66 -0.44 16.50 4.35
CA HIS A 66 -1.17 15.60 5.25
C HIS A 66 -0.45 14.24 5.38
N LYS A 67 -0.35 13.75 6.62
CA LYS A 67 0.24 12.45 6.94
C LYS A 67 -0.86 11.49 7.39
N PHE A 68 -0.92 10.32 6.79
CA PHE A 68 -1.93 9.32 7.08
C PHE A 68 -1.33 7.92 7.01
N ARG A 69 -1.98 6.96 7.66
CA ARG A 69 -1.54 5.57 7.62
C ARG A 69 -1.86 4.95 6.27
N PHE A 70 -1.13 3.89 5.91
CA PHE A 70 -1.44 3.02 4.78
C PHE A 70 -2.67 2.15 5.12
N GLU A 71 -3.79 2.81 5.41
CA GLU A 71 -5.04 2.20 5.85
C GLU A 71 -5.99 2.16 4.65
N SER A 72 -5.78 1.22 3.71
CA SER A 72 -6.72 1.09 2.57
C SER A 72 -8.02 0.40 2.97
N LYS A 73 -9.13 0.99 2.55
CA LYS A 73 -10.46 0.34 2.49
C LYS A 73 -10.68 -0.57 1.28
N SER A 74 -9.75 -0.61 0.33
CA SER A 74 -9.94 -1.29 -0.96
C SER A 74 -8.73 -2.14 -1.31
N TYR A 75 -8.92 -3.47 -1.28
CA TYR A 75 -7.98 -4.46 -1.80
C TYR A 75 -8.46 -4.83 -3.21
N TYR A 76 -7.64 -4.55 -4.23
CA TYR A 76 -7.84 -5.11 -5.56
C TYR A 76 -6.86 -6.26 -5.73
N PRO A 77 -7.33 -7.52 -5.80
CA PRO A 77 -6.44 -8.62 -6.15
C PRO A 77 -5.91 -8.41 -7.59
N PRO A 78 -4.66 -8.83 -7.88
CA PRO A 78 -4.13 -8.78 -9.23
C PRO A 78 -4.99 -9.69 -10.12
N GLY A 79 -5.76 -9.09 -11.04
CA GLY A 79 -6.75 -9.78 -11.90
C GLY A 79 -8.20 -9.36 -11.69
N GLY A 80 -8.51 -8.48 -10.74
CA GLY A 80 -9.85 -7.91 -10.54
C GLY A 80 -10.10 -6.70 -11.43
N GLU A 81 -10.23 -6.89 -12.74
CA GLU A 81 -10.73 -5.84 -13.65
C GLU A 81 -12.08 -5.29 -13.14
N PRO A 82 -12.30 -3.96 -13.16
CA PRO A 82 -13.58 -3.40 -12.72
C PRO A 82 -14.64 -3.75 -13.77
N ARG A 83 -15.47 -4.75 -13.48
CA ARG A 83 -16.76 -4.87 -14.16
C ARG A 83 -17.70 -3.81 -13.56
N ARG A 84 -17.81 -2.76 -14.38
CA ARG A 84 -18.68 -1.59 -14.36
C ARG A 84 -19.94 -1.66 -13.50
#